data_AF-A0A7V2EGW6-F1
#
_entry.id   AF-A0A7V2EGW6-F1
#
_cell.length_a   1.000
_cell.length_b   1.000
_cell.length_c   1.000
_cell.angle_alpha   90.00
_cell.angle_beta   90.00
_cell.angle_gamma   90.00
#
_symmetry.space_group_name_H-M   'P 1'
#
loop_
_entity.id
_entity.type
_entity.pdbx_description
1 polymer ?
#
loop_
_entity_poly.entity_id
_entity_poly.type
_entity_poly.pdbx_seq_one_letter_code
_entity_poly.pdbx_strand_id
1 'polypeptide(L)' 'MSFEKGAYLLITELKESRYIEVGKLGVFFFPDGYYVYTGSAINGISQRVRRHTGQNKKLR' A
#
# COMPACT_ATOMS: atom_id res chain seq x y z
N MET A 1 4.83 11.52 -23.59
CA MET A 1 4.15 10.48 -22.80
C MET A 1 3.09 11.17 -21.95
N SER A 2 1.83 10.83 -22.11
CA SER A 2 0.73 11.31 -21.26
C SER A 2 0.89 10.74 -19.85
N PHE A 3 0.85 11.58 -18.82
CA PHE A 3 0.80 11.14 -17.43
C PHE A 3 -0.66 10.89 -17.06
N GLU A 4 -1.06 9.62 -17.02
CA GLU A 4 -2.40 9.24 -16.57
C GLU A 4 -2.53 9.46 -15.06
N LYS A 5 -3.17 10.58 -14.69
CA LYS A 5 -3.51 10.86 -13.31
C LYS A 5 -4.75 10.05 -12.91
N GLY A 6 -4.82 9.65 -11.65
CA GLY A 6 -6.04 9.01 -11.13
C GLY A 6 -5.86 8.48 -9.72
N ALA A 7 -6.76 7.58 -9.33
CA ALA A 7 -6.70 6.85 -8.07
C ALA A 7 -6.38 5.38 -8.32
N TYR A 8 -5.86 4.70 -7.31
CA TYR A 8 -5.62 3.26 -7.32
C TYR A 8 -5.96 2.65 -5.97
N LEU A 9 -6.30 1.36 -6.00
CA LEU A 9 -6.48 0.52 -4.82
C LEU A 9 -5.31 -0.47 -4.76
N LEU A 10 -4.68 -0.58 -3.60
CA LEU A 10 -3.77 -1.66 -3.27
C LEU A 10 -4.51 -2.63 -2.36
N ILE A 11 -4.73 -3.84 -2.86
CA ILE A 11 -5.35 -4.93 -2.11
C ILE A 11 -4.24 -5.80 -1.54
N THR A 12 -4.25 -6.02 -0.24
CA THR A 12 -3.30 -6.88 0.47
C THR A 12 -4.05 -7.92 1.28
N GLU A 13 -3.58 -9.16 1.24
CA GLU A 13 -4.14 -10.26 2.03
C GLU A 13 -3.30 -10.47 3.29
N LEU A 14 -3.96 -10.49 4.45
CA LEU A 14 -3.38 -11.00 5.68
C LEU A 14 -3.95 -12.40 5.92
N LYS A 15 -3.10 -13.42 5.73
CA LYS A 15 -3.52 -14.83 5.80
C LYS A 15 -3.96 -15.27 7.20
N GLU A 16 -3.45 -14.61 8.24
CA GLU A 16 -3.68 -14.97 9.64
C GLU A 16 -3.77 -13.72 10.49
N SER A 17 -4.79 -13.68 11.35
CA SER A 17 -4.99 -12.65 12.37
C SER A 17 -3.73 -12.47 13.22
N ARG A 18 -3.29 -11.23 13.46
CA ARG A 18 -2.11 -10.95 14.30
C ARG A 18 -2.07 -9.55 14.87
N TYR A 19 -1.30 -9.38 15.94
CA TYR A 19 -0.91 -8.06 16.43
C TYR A 19 0.23 -7.50 15.58
N ILE A 20 0.09 -6.25 15.13
CA ILE A 20 1.09 -5.56 14.31
C ILE A 20 1.44 -4.24 14.98
N GLU A 21 2.73 -3.96 15.12
CA GLU A 21 3.23 -2.65 15.57
C GLU A 21 3.19 -1.66 14.40
N VAL A 22 2.49 -0.54 14.61
CA VAL A 22 2.35 0.55 13.63
C VAL A 22 3.18 1.75 14.07
N GLY A 23 4.50 1.55 14.14
CA GLY A 23 5.46 2.56 14.60
C GLY A 23 4.98 3.27 15.88
N LYS A 24 5.03 4.61 15.90
CA LYS A 24 4.61 5.40 17.07
C LYS A 24 3.13 5.29 17.46
N LEU A 25 2.27 4.69 16.63
CA LEU A 25 0.86 4.50 16.95
C LEU A 25 0.64 3.33 17.91
N GLY A 26 1.63 2.46 18.08
CA GLY A 26 1.57 1.31 18.98
C GLY A 26 1.12 0.03 18.29
N VAL A 27 0.67 -0.94 19.09
CA VAL A 27 0.35 -2.30 18.65
C VAL A 27 -1.16 -2.46 18.54
N PHE A 28 -1.63 -2.96 17.40
CA PHE A 28 -3.05 -3.18 17.13
C PHE A 28 -3.30 -4.61 16.67
N PHE A 29 -4.48 -5.14 16.98
CA PHE A 29 -4.94 -6.41 16.44
C PHE A 29 -5.49 -6.20 15.02
N PHE A 30 -4.97 -6.97 14.07
CA PHE A 30 -5.44 -7.02 12.69
C PHE A 30 -6.05 -8.40 12.42
N PRO A 31 -7.37 -8.48 12.18
CA PRO A 31 -8.02 -9.71 11.71
C PRO A 31 -7.44 -10.21 10.38
N ASP A 32 -7.50 -11.50 10.11
CA ASP A 32 -7.25 -12.05 8.78
C ASP A 32 -8.25 -11.51 7.75
N GLY A 33 -7.82 -11.49 6.49
CA GLY A 33 -8.63 -11.03 5.37
C GLY A 33 -7.94 -10.02 4.48
N TYR A 34 -8.75 -9.37 3.64
CA TYR A 34 -8.27 -8.38 2.67
C TYR A 34 -8.35 -6.97 3.22
N TYR A 35 -7.24 -6.25 3.06
CA TYR A 35 -7.11 -4.85 3.40
C TYR A 35 -6.93 -4.04 2.12
N VAL A 36 -7.56 -2.87 2.07
CA VAL A 36 -7.49 -1.98 0.90
C VAL A 36 -6.89 -0.65 1.30
N TYR A 37 -5.79 -0.29 0.64
CA TYR A 37 -5.23 1.05 0.68
C TYR A 37 -5.65 1.84 -0.57
N THR A 38 -6.32 2.97 -0.37
CA THR A 38 -6.70 3.88 -1.45
C THR A 38 -5.66 5.00 -1.58
N GLY A 39 -5.11 5.19 -2.77
CA GLY A 39 -4.10 6.21 -3.03
C GLY A 39 -4.35 7.02 -4.30
N SER A 40 -3.80 8.23 -4.36
CA SER A 40 -3.81 9.09 -5.55
C SER A 40 -2.48 9.00 -6.31
N ALA A 41 -2.57 9.09 -7.64
CA ALA A 41 -1.46 9.05 -8.57
C ALA A 41 -1.42 10.32 -9.42
N ILE A 42 -1.25 11.47 -8.75
CA ILE A 42 -1.22 12.80 -9.37
C ILE A 42 -0.08 12.94 -10.40
N ASN A 43 1.01 12.19 -10.22
CA ASN A 43 2.19 12.19 -11.11
C ASN A 43 2.23 10.97 -12.05
N GLY A 44 1.11 10.26 -12.21
CA GLY A 44 1.00 9.10 -13.11
C GLY A 44 0.78 7.77 -12.38
N ILE A 45 -0.28 7.06 -12.76
CA ILE A 45 -0.66 5.73 -12.23
C ILE A 45 0.48 4.74 -12.41
N SER A 46 1.06 4.63 -13.61
CA SER A 46 2.11 3.63 -13.89
C SER A 46 3.34 3.81 -13.00
N GLN A 47 3.72 5.06 -12.68
CA GLN A 47 4.85 5.33 -11.77
C GLN A 47 4.52 4.92 -10.33
N ARG A 48 3.31 5.23 -9.86
CA ARG A 48 2.83 4.83 -8.53
C ARG A 48 2.76 3.32 -8.37
N VAL A 49 2.18 2.62 -9.35
CA VAL A 49 2.08 1.16 -9.35
C VAL A 49 3.48 0.53 -9.32
N ARG A 50 4.41 0.97 -10.19
CA ARG A 50 5.81 0.51 -10.17
C ARG A 50 6.50 0.71 -8.82
N ARG A 51 6.24 1.83 -8.14
CA ARG A 51 6.79 2.07 -6.79
C ARG A 51 6.19 1.12 -5.74
N HIS A 52 4.92 0.76 -5.84
CA HIS A 52 4.30 -0.20 -4.93
C HIS A 52 4.77 -1.64 -5.17
N THR A 53 5.02 -2.03 -6.42
CA THR A 53 5.45 -3.40 -6.75
C THR A 53 6.96 -3.61 -6.76
N GLY A 54 7.76 -2.54 -6.81
CA GLY A 54 9.22 -2.64 -6.79
C GLY A 54 9.75 -3.28 -5.50
N GLN A 55 10.63 -4.27 -5.62
CA GLN A 55 11.17 -5.01 -4.47
C GLN A 55 12.34 -4.28 -3.79
N ASN A 56 13.21 -3.63 -4.57
CA ASN A 56 14.38 -2.88 -4.07
C ASN A 56 14.10 -1.39 -3.99
N LYS A 57 13.21 -1.00 -3.08
CA LYS A 57 12.83 0.40 -2.87
C LYS A 57 13.42 0.91 -1.57
N LYS A 58 14.05 2.10 -1.63
CA LYS A 58 14.56 2.78 -0.43
C LYS A 58 13.37 3.04 0.50
N LEU A 59 13.34 2.32 1.62
CA LEU A 59 12.43 2.59 2.73
C LEU A 59 12.85 3.91 3.36
N ARG A 60 11.87 4.75 3.66
CA ARG A 60 12.05 6.05 4.32
C ARG A 60 11.46 5.97 5.70
#